data_AF-A0A7C3G886-F1
#
_entry.id   AF-A0A7C3G886-F1
#
_cell.length_a   1.000
_cell.length_b   1.000
_cell.length_c   1.000
_cell.angle_alpha   90.00
_cell.angle_beta   90.00
_cell.angle_gamma   90.00
#
_symmetry.space_group_name_H-M   'P 1'
#
loop_
_entity.id
_entity.type
_entity.pdbx_description
1 polymer ?
#
loop_
_entity_poly.entity_id
_entity_poly.type
_entity_poly.pdbx_seq_one_letter_code
_entity_poly.pdbx_strand_id
1 'polypeptide(L)'
;KDINTPRLPAFSDKMKARRTDIQSWVSADLVPYITPDRTGVQGSPTRVYKVTVPSEDERKSRIFRDSLEDAIKEVVLVLDNQVKPE
;
A
#
# COMPACT_ATOMS: atom_id res chain seq x y z
N LYS A 1 5.90 -7.09 -10.31
CA LYS A 1 4.89 -7.33 -9.25
C LYS A 1 3.76 -8.11 -9.93
N ASP A 2 3.17 -9.12 -9.31
CA ASP A 2 2.32 -10.19 -9.93
C ASP A 2 3.07 -11.40 -10.53
N ILE A 3 4.22 -11.77 -9.96
CA ILE A 3 4.94 -12.99 -10.37
C ILE A 3 4.24 -14.26 -9.85
N ASN A 4 3.52 -14.20 -8.73
CA ASN A 4 2.80 -15.33 -8.16
C ASN A 4 1.70 -14.86 -7.20
N THR A 5 0.69 -15.69 -7.01
CA THR A 5 -0.33 -15.54 -5.97
C THR A 5 0.02 -16.46 -4.81
N PRO A 6 0.40 -15.92 -3.64
CA PRO A 6 0.71 -16.75 -2.47
C PRO A 6 -0.44 -17.68 -2.11
N ARG A 7 -0.12 -18.95 -1.83
CA ARG A 7 -1.11 -19.95 -1.41
C ARG A 7 -1.66 -19.62 -0.02
N LEU A 8 -2.91 -20.04 0.22
CA LEU A 8 -3.45 -20.06 1.57
C LEU A 8 -2.87 -21.24 2.36
N PRO A 9 -2.42 -21.02 3.61
CA PRO A 9 -1.96 -22.11 4.47
C PRO A 9 -3.15 -22.94 4.97
N ALA A 10 -2.96 -24.26 5.04
CA ALA A 10 -3.92 -25.14 5.68
C ALA A 10 -3.93 -24.95 7.21
N PHE A 11 -5.00 -25.38 7.87
CA PHE A 11 -5.09 -25.31 9.35
C PHE A 11 -3.96 -26.10 10.03
N SER A 12 -3.63 -27.27 9.48
CA SER A 12 -2.52 -28.11 9.97
C SER A 12 -1.17 -27.40 9.89
N ASP A 13 -0.91 -26.68 8.79
CA ASP A 13 0.32 -25.89 8.61
C ASP A 13 0.42 -24.78 9.66
N LYS A 14 -0.68 -24.09 9.95
CA LYS A 14 -0.74 -23.06 11.01
C LYS A 14 -0.45 -23.67 12.39
N MET A 15 -1.00 -24.84 12.69
CA MET A 15 -0.78 -25.52 13.96
C MET A 15 0.67 -25.99 14.12
N LYS A 16 1.32 -26.42 13.02
CA LYS A 16 2.75 -26.75 13.02
C LYS A 16 3.60 -25.51 13.23
N ALA A 17 3.39 -24.46 12.44
CA ALA A 17 4.15 -23.21 12.53
C ALA A 17 4.08 -22.58 13.93
N ARG A 18 2.91 -22.64 14.59
CA ARG A 18 2.74 -22.16 15.97
C ARG A 18 3.64 -22.90 16.98
N ARG A 19 3.95 -24.17 16.73
CA ARG A 19 4.74 -25.02 17.64
C ARG A 19 6.21 -25.10 17.28
N THR A 20 6.61 -24.52 16.14
CA THR A 20 7.99 -24.55 15.67
C THR A 20 8.78 -23.49 16.42
N ASP A 21 9.96 -23.88 16.90
CA ASP A 21 10.92 -22.94 17.45
C ASP A 21 11.51 -22.10 16.32
N ILE A 22 11.31 -20.78 16.40
CA ILE A 22 11.82 -19.83 15.42
C ILE A 22 13.19 -19.36 15.91
N GLN A 23 14.24 -19.65 15.13
CA GLN A 23 15.56 -19.11 15.40
C GLN A 23 15.51 -17.58 15.37
N SER A 24 15.76 -16.96 16.52
CA SER A 24 15.93 -15.52 16.63
C SER A 24 17.40 -15.17 16.45
N TRP A 25 17.66 -14.10 15.71
CA TRP A 25 18.99 -13.52 15.53
C TRP A 25 18.94 -12.10 16.07
N VAL A 26 19.85 -11.76 16.98
CA VAL A 26 20.04 -10.40 17.48
C VAL A 26 21.24 -9.75 16.79
N SER A 27 21.38 -8.43 16.93
CA SER A 27 22.51 -7.69 16.34
C SER A 27 23.87 -8.26 16.76
N ALA A 28 23.98 -8.75 18.01
CA ALA A 28 25.20 -9.38 18.52
C ALA A 28 25.62 -10.65 17.74
N ASP A 29 24.65 -11.40 17.22
CA ASP A 29 24.92 -12.62 16.43
C ASP A 29 25.49 -12.30 15.04
N LEU A 30 25.41 -11.03 14.61
CA LEU A 30 25.77 -10.56 13.27
C LEU A 30 27.00 -9.63 13.25
N VAL A 31 27.65 -9.42 14.40
CA VAL A 31 28.81 -8.53 14.57
C VAL A 31 29.94 -8.76 13.55
N PRO A 32 30.27 -10.00 13.12
CA PRO A 32 31.31 -10.19 12.10
C PRO A 32 30.96 -9.59 10.72
N TYR A 33 29.68 -9.34 10.45
CA TYR A 33 29.18 -8.94 9.13
C TYR A 33 28.65 -7.51 9.09
N ILE A 34 28.25 -6.95 10.24
CA ILE A 34 27.53 -5.68 10.31
C ILE A 34 28.08 -4.85 11.48
N THR A 35 28.32 -3.57 11.24
CA THR A 35 28.73 -2.62 12.27
C THR A 35 27.52 -1.85 12.81
N PRO A 36 27.50 -1.48 14.12
CA PRO A 36 26.34 -0.82 14.73
C PRO A 36 25.95 0.50 14.05
N ASP A 37 26.94 1.26 13.60
CA ASP A 37 26.78 2.55 12.91
C ASP A 37 26.12 2.43 11.53
N ARG A 38 26.00 1.21 10.99
CA ARG A 38 25.35 0.93 9.70
C ARG A 38 23.94 0.37 9.85
N THR A 39 23.40 0.37 11.06
CA THR A 39 22.07 -0.17 11.37
C THR A 39 21.19 0.86 12.06
N GLY A 40 19.87 0.62 12.01
CA GLY A 40 18.87 1.49 12.64
C GLY A 40 18.89 2.92 12.08
N VAL A 41 18.43 3.87 12.91
CA VAL A 41 18.36 5.29 12.53
C VAL A 41 19.75 5.91 12.37
N GLN A 42 20.76 5.38 13.08
CA GLN A 42 22.13 5.87 13.00
C GLN A 42 22.76 5.58 11.63
N GLY A 43 22.54 4.38 11.10
CA GLY A 43 23.05 3.99 9.77
C GLY A 43 22.19 4.42 8.59
N SER A 44 21.01 5.00 8.84
CA SER A 44 20.13 5.45 7.77
C SER A 44 20.58 6.81 7.22
N PRO A 45 20.87 6.92 5.91
CA PRO A 45 21.24 8.20 5.29
C PRO A 45 20.06 9.18 5.21
N THR A 46 18.83 8.67 5.32
CA THR A 46 17.59 9.47 5.28
C THR A 46 16.92 9.51 6.65
N ARG A 47 16.29 10.65 6.97
CA ARG A 47 15.52 10.84 8.22
C ARG A 47 14.13 11.39 7.92
N VAL A 48 13.13 10.88 8.63
CA VAL A 48 11.77 11.40 8.58
C VAL A 48 11.76 12.75 9.29
N TYR A 49 11.51 13.83 8.55
CA TYR A 49 11.39 15.17 9.11
C TYR A 49 9.99 15.46 9.65
N LYS A 50 8.95 15.07 8.90
CA LYS A 50 7.55 15.28 9.28
C LYS A 50 6.68 14.19 8.64
N VAL A 51 5.70 13.71 9.40
CA VAL A 51 4.64 12.85 8.89
C VAL A 51 3.36 13.66 8.89
N THR A 52 2.73 13.79 7.73
CA THR A 52 1.43 14.43 7.56
C THR A 52 0.51 13.47 6.83
N VAL A 53 -0.71 13.32 7.35
CA VAL A 53 -1.77 12.65 6.60
C VAL A 53 -2.25 13.64 5.54
N PRO A 54 -2.16 13.31 4.24
CA PRO A 54 -2.71 14.18 3.21
C PRO A 54 -4.22 14.32 3.44
N SER A 55 -4.75 15.54 3.32
CA SER A 55 -6.19 15.72 3.26
C SER A 55 -6.71 15.03 2.01
N GLU A 56 -7.75 14.21 2.15
CA GLU A 56 -8.48 13.72 0.99
C GLU A 56 -9.17 14.91 0.33
N ASP A 57 -8.87 15.14 -0.95
CA ASP A 57 -9.73 16.00 -1.76
C ASP A 57 -11.11 15.34 -1.79
N GLU A 58 -12.16 16.05 -1.36
CA GLU A 58 -13.52 15.55 -1.47
C GLU A 58 -13.81 15.26 -2.94
N ARG A 59 -13.87 13.97 -3.29
CA ARG A 59 -14.30 13.56 -4.62
C ARG A 59 -15.75 14.02 -4.80
N LYS A 60 -15.95 15.05 -5.62
CA LYS A 60 -17.29 15.48 -6.05
C LYS A 60 -17.89 14.45 -7.01
N SER A 61 -18.31 13.31 -6.49
CA SER A 61 -18.99 12.27 -7.25
C SER A 61 -20.49 12.56 -7.33
N ARG A 62 -21.04 12.54 -8.54
CA ARG A 62 -22.49 12.51 -8.76
C ARG A 62 -22.94 11.07 -8.96
N ILE A 63 -23.99 10.66 -8.25
CA ILE A 63 -24.60 9.32 -8.38
C ILE A 63 -25.98 9.51 -9.00
N PHE A 64 -26.21 8.90 -10.16
CA PHE A 64 -27.51 8.88 -10.82
C PHE A 64 -28.23 7.57 -10.46
N ARG A 65 -29.45 7.66 -9.91
CA ARG A 65 -30.21 6.47 -9.45
C ARG A 65 -31.52 6.25 -10.20
N ASP A 66 -32.12 7.30 -10.74
CA ASP A 66 -33.53 7.27 -11.16
C ASP A 66 -33.73 7.21 -12.68
N SER A 67 -32.75 7.68 -13.47
CA SER A 67 -32.86 7.74 -14.94
C SER A 67 -31.52 7.48 -15.60
N LEU A 68 -31.47 6.41 -16.42
CA LEU A 68 -30.29 6.06 -17.21
C LEU A 68 -30.04 7.08 -18.32
N GLU A 69 -31.09 7.56 -18.96
CA GLU A 69 -30.99 8.50 -20.09
C GLU A 69 -30.42 9.84 -19.65
N ASP A 70 -30.84 10.35 -18.49
CA ASP A 70 -30.33 11.61 -17.95
C ASP A 70 -28.90 11.47 -17.43
N ALA A 71 -28.56 10.29 -16.88
CA ALA A 71 -27.19 9.96 -16.50
C ALA A 71 -26.25 9.98 -17.71
N ILE A 72 -26.66 9.36 -18.83
CA ILE A 72 -25.87 9.32 -20.06
C ILE A 72 -25.67 10.74 -20.62
N LYS A 73 -26.74 11.55 -20.68
CA LYS A 73 -26.66 12.93 -21.18
C LYS A 73 -25.68 13.78 -20.36
N GLU A 74 -25.77 13.73 -19.03
CA GLU A 74 -24.88 14.47 -18.14
C GLU A 74 -23.42 14.00 -18.26
N VAL A 75 -23.17 12.70 -18.40
CA VAL A 75 -21.82 12.17 -18.60
C VAL A 75 -21.22 12.65 -19.92
N VAL A 76 -21.98 12.57 -21.02
CA VAL A 76 -21.53 13.06 -22.33
C VAL A 76 -21.24 14.56 -22.27
N LEU A 77 -22.13 15.35 -21.66
CA LEU A 77 -21.95 16.79 -21.51
C LEU A 77 -20.69 17.15 -20.70
N VAL A 78 -20.39 16.42 -19.62
CA VAL A 78 -19.18 16.65 -18.83
C VAL A 78 -17.92 16.29 -19.63
N LEU A 79 -17.96 15.22 -20.42
CA LEU A 79 -16.83 14.80 -21.24
C LEU A 79 -16.56 15.79 -22.37
N ASP A 80 -17.60 16.24 -23.09
CA ASP A 80 -17.46 17.21 -24.18
C ASP A 80 -16.91 18.56 -23.69
N ASN A 81 -17.34 19.02 -22.51
CA ASN A 81 -16.84 20.27 -21.90
C ASN A 81 -15.39 20.18 -21.38
N GLN A 82 -14.82 18.98 -21.24
CA GLN A 82 -13.42 18.78 -20.84
C GLN A 82 -12.47 18.68 -22.05
N VAL A 83 -13.01 18.52 -23.27
CA VAL A 83 -12.24 18.59 -24.50
C VAL A 83 -11.98 20.07 -24.80
N LYS A 84 -10.78 20.55 -24.46
CA LYS A 84 -10.30 21.85 -24.95
C LYS A 84 -10.34 21.84 -26.48
N PRO A 85 -10.94 22.85 -27.14
CA PRO A 85 -10.70 23.04 -28.57
C PRO A 85 -9.21 23.37 -28.77
N GLU A 86 -8.59 22.69 -29.73
CA GLU A 86 -7.21 22.90 -30.18
C GLU A 86 -6.94 24.35 -30.63
#